data_AF-A0A0B7HHK4-F1
#
_entry.id   AF-A0A0B7HHK4-F1
#
_cell.length_a   1.000
_cell.length_b   1.000
_cell.length_c   1.000
_cell.angle_alpha   90.00
_cell.angle_beta   90.00
_cell.angle_gamma   90.00
#
_symmetry.space_group_name_H-M   'P 1'
#
loop_
_entity.id
_entity.type
_entity.pdbx_description
1 polymer ?
#
loop_
_entity_poly.entity_id
_entity_poly.type
_entity_poly.pdbx_seq_one_letter_code
_entity_poly.pdbx_strand_id
1 'polypeptide(L)' 'MLADLLQTLQPNTLLCIASDITLPTETIKTQTISQWKKVKVDFQKRPTIFIIG' A
#
# COMPACT_ATOMS: atom_id res chain seq x y z
N MET A 1 -6.81 -2.10 -8.29
CA MET A 1 -6.89 -1.75 -6.86
C MET A 1 -5.81 -0.77 -6.41
N LEU A 2 -4.52 -1.13 -6.27
CA LEU A 2 -3.52 -0.13 -5.85
C LEU A 2 -3.42 1.04 -6.85
N ALA A 3 -3.38 0.75 -8.16
CA ALA A 3 -3.33 1.78 -9.19
C ALA A 3 -4.49 2.78 -9.09
N ASP A 4 -5.71 2.30 -8.80
CA ASP A 4 -6.90 3.15 -8.64
C ASP A 4 -6.77 4.06 -7.42
N LEU A 5 -6.25 3.55 -6.29
CA LEU A 5 -5.96 4.36 -5.10
C LEU A 5 -4.91 5.45 -5.40
N LEU A 6 -3.86 5.11 -6.13
CA LEU A 6 -2.81 6.06 -6.52
C LEU A 6 -3.31 7.15 -7.48
N GLN A 7 -4.32 6.83 -8.29
CA GLN A 7 -4.93 7.79 -9.23
C GLN A 7 -6.01 8.66 -8.55
N THR A 8 -6.74 8.11 -7.58
CA THR A 8 -7.91 8.76 -6.96
C THR A 8 -7.54 9.62 -5.75
N LEU A 9 -6.55 9.20 -4.96
CA LEU A 9 -6.20 9.86 -3.69
C LEU A 9 -5.23 11.04 -3.91
N GLN A 10 -5.27 12.00 -2.97
CA GLN A 10 -4.38 13.16 -3.02
C GLN A 10 -2.92 12.76 -2.78
N PRO A 11 -1.93 13.43 -3.39
CA PRO A 11 -0.50 13.08 -3.26
C PRO A 11 0.04 13.06 -1.83
N ASN A 12 -0.57 13.83 -0.92
CA ASN A 12 -0.19 13.93 0.48
C ASN A 12 -0.97 12.98 1.41
N THR A 13 -2.01 12.31 0.91
CA THR A 13 -2.75 11.29 1.66
C THR A 13 -1.80 10.16 2.05
N LEU A 14 -1.90 9.70 3.30
CA LEU A 14 -1.14 8.57 3.79
C LEU A 14 -1.88 7.28 3.43
N LEU A 15 -1.13 6.34 2.88
CA LEU A 15 -1.61 5.00 2.60
C LEU A 15 -0.72 4.02 3.33
N CYS A 16 -1.33 3.23 4.22
CA CYS A 16 -0.70 2.08 4.84
C CYS A 16 -1.11 0.81 4.08
N ILE A 17 -0.11 0.01 3.75
CA ILE A 17 -0.26 -1.26 3.07
C ILE A 17 0.38 -2.32 3.96
N ALA A 18 -0.46 -3.20 4.49
CA ALA A 18 -0.06 -4.32 5.33
C ALA A 18 -0.37 -5.63 4.62
N SER A 19 0.65 -6.47 4.39
CA SER A 19 0.50 -7.79 3.77
C SER A 19 1.04 -8.87 4.69
N ASP A 20 0.50 -10.09 4.60
CA ASP A 20 1.03 -11.26 5.32
C ASP A 20 1.15 -11.06 6.84
N ILE A 21 0.25 -10.28 7.47
CA ILE A 21 0.36 -9.81 8.87
C ILE A 21 0.61 -10.95 9.88
N THR A 22 0.07 -12.14 9.63
CA THR A 22 0.22 -13.30 10.53
C THR A 22 1.34 -14.25 10.11
N LEU A 23 2.09 -13.94 9.04
CA LEU A 23 3.14 -14.79 8.49
C LEU A 23 4.51 -14.13 8.71
N PRO A 24 5.61 -14.90 8.75
CA PRO A 24 6.96 -14.34 8.85
C PRO A 24 7.35 -13.40 7.69
N THR A 25 6.59 -13.41 6.59
CA THR A 25 6.73 -12.51 5.44
C THR A 25 5.94 -11.21 5.59
N GLU A 26 5.47 -10.91 6.79
CA GLU A 26 4.75 -9.67 7.13
C GLU A 26 5.47 -8.45 6.56
N THR A 27 4.70 -7.59 5.90
CA THR A 27 5.18 -6.31 5.41
C THR A 27 4.13 -5.25 5.71
N ILE A 28 4.48 -4.30 6.58
CA ILE A 28 3.68 -3.11 6.85
C ILE A 28 4.50 -1.88 6.44
N LYS A 29 3.94 -1.07 5.54
CA LYS A 29 4.56 0.19 5.13
C LYS A 29 3.51 1.28 5.04
N THR A 30 3.84 2.44 5.59
CA THR A 30 3.03 3.65 5.49
C THR A 30 3.82 4.71 4.76
N GLN A 31 3.27 5.21 3.66
CA GLN A 31 3.88 6.24 2.84
C GLN A 31 2.79 7.13 2.24
N THR A 32 3.18 8.32 1.78
CA THR A 32 2.25 9.17 1.04
C THR A 32 1.98 8.59 -0.36
N ILE A 33 0.84 8.93 -0.96
CA ILE A 33 0.52 8.51 -2.33
C ILE A 33 1.60 8.92 -3.33
N SER A 34 2.20 10.09 -3.16
CA SER A 34 3.32 10.55 -4.00
C SER A 34 4.56 9.66 -3.91
N GLN A 35 4.85 9.10 -2.73
CA GLN A 35 5.93 8.13 -2.52
C GLN A 35 5.56 6.77 -3.09
N TRP A 36 4.33 6.29 -2.87
CA TRP A 36 3.88 5.00 -3.41
C TRP A 36 3.93 4.92 -4.93
N LYS A 37 3.71 6.04 -5.64
CA LYS A 37 3.87 6.11 -7.11
C LYS A 37 5.29 5.78 -7.58
N LYS A 38 6.31 5.96 -6.73
CA LYS A 38 7.72 5.65 -7.03
C LYS A 38 8.11 4.23 -6.60
N VAL A 39 7.28 3.59 -5.77
CA VAL A 39 7.56 2.28 -5.20
C VAL A 39 6.82 1.22 -5.99
N LYS A 40 7.57 0.29 -6.59
CA LYS A 40 6.97 -0.88 -7.22
C LYS A 40 6.62 -1.89 -6.13
N VAL A 41 5.33 -2.04 -5.85
CA VAL A 41 4.82 -3.06 -4.91
C VAL A 41 4.23 -4.20 -5.72
N ASP A 42 4.69 -5.42 -5.47
CA ASP A 42 4.16 -6.63 -6.09
C ASP A 42 3.32 -7.40 -5.06
N PHE A 43 2.01 -7.33 -5.20
CA PHE A 43 1.07 -8.11 -4.39
C PHE A 43 0.87 -9.47 -5.05
N GLN A 44 1.75 -10.42 -4.75
CA GLN A 44 1.70 -11.78 -5.29
C GLN A 44 0.52 -12.60 -4.72
N LYS A 45 -0.73 -12.17 -4.96
CA LYS A 45 -1.97 -12.79 -4.42
C LYS A 45 -1.91 -13.07 -2.91
N ARG A 46 -1.27 -12.18 -2.17
CA ARG A 46 -1.14 -12.26 -0.71
C ARG A 46 -2.31 -11.52 -0.06
N PRO A 47 -2.74 -11.93 1.15
CA PRO A 47 -3.70 -11.16 1.92
C PRO A 47 -3.10 -9.79 2.25
N THR A 48 -3.74 -8.73 1.76
CA THR A 48 -3.28 -7.34 1.90
C THR A 48 -4.42 -6.45 2.39
N ILE A 49 -4.12 -5.61 3.37
CA ILE A 49 -5.00 -4.59 3.93
C ILE A 49 -4.49 -3.22 3.48
N PHE A 50 -5.42 -2.37 3.02
CA PHE A 50 -5.17 -0.98 2.66
C PHE A 50 -5.88 -0.08 3.67
N ILE A 51 -5.14 0.82 4.31
CA ILE A 51 -5.67 1.80 5.26
C ILE A 51 -5.35 3.19 4.73
N ILE A 52 -6.38 4.02 4.58
CA ILE A 52 -6.30 5.38 4.02
C ILE A 52 -6.44 6.38 5.16
N GLY A 53 -5.54 7.36 5.24
CA GLY A 53 -5.50 8.39 6.28
C GLY A 53 -5.08 9.77 5.77
#